data_AF-A0A1Z8Q3Q5-F1
#
_entry.id   AF-A0A1Z8Q3Q5-F1
#
_cell.length_a   1.000
_cell.length_b   1.000
_cell.length_c   1.000
_cell.angle_alpha   90.00
_cell.angle_beta   90.00
_cell.angle_gamma   90.00
#
_symmetry.space_group_name_H-M   'P 1'
#
loop_
_entity.id
_entity.type
_entity.pdbx_description
1 polymer ?
#
loop_
_entity_poly.entity_id
_entity_poly.type
_entity_poly.pdbx_seq_one_letter_code
_entity_poly.pdbx_strand_id
1 'polypeptide(L)'
;MEAQKQGHNQRLEEIHVQADISESQALYKHASQPSGVRWVEALRASVRPILTYAFFALFATVKISALLNLLDSGAPITDSLIAIWDIETQALFAAVMSFWFGQRALSKFRSNS
;
A
#
# COMPACT_ATOMS: atom_id res chain seq x y z
N MET A 1 26.52 -23.01 18.65
CA MET A 1 26.58 -21.65 19.23
C MET A 1 26.10 -20.55 18.28
N GLU A 2 25.99 -20.79 16.96
CA GLU A 2 25.53 -19.79 15.99
C GLU A 2 23.99 -19.67 15.90
N ALA A 3 23.25 -20.78 16.04
CA ALA A 3 21.79 -20.78 16.03
C ALA A 3 21.16 -19.94 17.17
N GLN A 4 21.83 -19.84 18.33
CA GLN A 4 21.39 -18.99 19.44
C GLN A 4 21.61 -17.50 19.17
N LYS A 5 22.67 -17.13 18.43
CA LYS A 5 22.93 -15.75 18.04
C LYS A 5 21.94 -15.27 16.97
N GLN A 6 21.61 -16.13 16.01
CA GLN A 6 20.60 -15.84 14.99
C GLN A 6 19.21 -15.64 15.62
N GLY A 7 18.80 -16.51 16.55
CA GLY A 7 17.54 -16.35 17.27
C GLY A 7 17.50 -15.11 18.19
N HIS A 8 18.64 -14.68 18.72
CA HIS A 8 18.73 -13.45 19.53
C HIS A 8 18.56 -12.19 18.66
N ASN A 9 19.24 -12.14 17.50
CA ASN A 9 19.10 -11.01 16.57
C ASN A 9 17.67 -10.89 16.02
N GLN A 10 17.02 -12.02 15.70
CA GLN A 10 15.62 -12.03 15.26
C GLN A 10 14.67 -11.48 16.33
N ARG A 11 14.88 -11.83 17.61
CA ARG A 11 14.07 -11.29 18.72
C ARG A 11 14.29 -9.79 18.92
N LEU A 12 15.53 -9.31 18.77
CA LEU A 12 15.81 -7.88 18.88
C LEU A 12 15.13 -7.10 17.74
N GLU A 13 15.20 -7.59 16.52
CA GLU A 13 14.55 -6.99 15.35
C GLU A 13 13.02 -6.98 15.51
N GLU A 14 12.44 -8.08 15.99
CA GLU A 14 11.02 -8.15 16.33
C GLU A 14 10.63 -7.14 17.43
N ILE A 15 11.43 -6.99 18.49
CA ILE A 15 11.21 -6.00 19.56
C ILE A 15 11.24 -4.57 19.01
N HIS A 16 12.17 -4.25 18.11
CA HIS A 16 12.28 -2.94 17.50
C HIS A 16 11.09 -2.63 16.59
N VAL A 17 10.70 -3.57 15.72
CA VAL A 17 9.51 -3.43 14.87
C VAL A 17 8.24 -3.29 15.72
N GLN A 18 8.12 -4.07 16.79
CA GLN A 18 7.00 -3.98 17.71
C GLN A 18 6.96 -2.63 18.46
N ALA A 19 8.11 -2.08 18.82
CA ALA A 19 8.24 -0.77 19.44
C ALA A 19 7.78 0.36 18.50
N ASP A 20 8.25 0.38 17.25
CA ASP A 20 7.86 1.37 16.24
C ASP A 20 6.35 1.30 15.92
N ILE A 21 5.81 0.08 15.86
CA ILE A 21 4.37 -0.15 15.72
C ILE A 21 3.62 0.38 16.94
N SER A 22 4.13 0.17 18.15
CA SER A 22 3.48 0.64 19.38
C SER A 22 3.47 2.17 19.49
N GLU A 23 4.56 2.83 19.09
CA GLU A 23 4.67 4.29 19.04
C GLU A 23 3.73 4.88 17.99
N SER A 24 3.75 4.31 16.78
CA SER A 24 2.81 4.66 15.71
C SER A 24 1.36 4.49 16.18
N GLN A 25 1.04 3.37 16.84
CA GLN A 25 -0.31 3.11 17.37
C GLN A 25 -0.71 4.10 18.48
N ALA A 26 0.22 4.50 19.35
CA ALA A 26 -0.05 5.50 20.39
C ALA A 26 -0.33 6.88 19.76
N LEU A 27 0.45 7.28 18.76
CA LEU A 27 0.20 8.49 17.97
C LEU A 27 -1.14 8.44 17.24
N TYR A 28 -1.48 7.29 16.63
CA TYR A 28 -2.79 7.08 16.01
C TYR A 28 -3.93 7.18 17.02
N LYS A 29 -3.81 6.56 18.22
CA LYS A 29 -4.83 6.62 19.28
C LYS A 29 -5.09 8.04 19.78
N HIS A 30 -4.05 8.86 19.90
CA HIS A 30 -4.18 10.26 20.27
C HIS A 30 -4.78 11.11 19.12
N ALA A 31 -4.40 10.86 17.86
CA ALA A 31 -4.94 11.57 16.69
C ALA A 31 -6.36 11.10 16.26
N SER A 32 -6.81 9.95 16.76
CA SER A 32 -8.12 9.37 16.51
C SER A 32 -9.15 9.68 17.60
N GLN A 33 -8.94 10.71 18.42
CA GLN A 33 -10.01 11.19 19.31
C GLN A 33 -11.25 11.56 18.46
N PRO A 34 -12.42 10.98 18.78
CA PRO A 34 -13.62 11.17 17.97
C PRO A 34 -14.07 12.63 18.05
N SER A 35 -14.26 13.25 16.89
CA SER A 35 -14.66 14.66 16.77
C SER A 35 -16.10 14.92 17.22
N GLY A 36 -16.84 13.88 17.63
CA GLY A 36 -18.25 13.94 18.04
C GLY A 36 -19.24 14.09 16.87
N VAL A 37 -18.74 14.23 15.63
CA VAL A 37 -19.55 14.55 14.45
C VAL A 37 -19.52 13.41 13.43
N ARG A 38 -20.61 12.63 13.37
CA ARG A 38 -20.76 11.42 12.52
C ARG A 38 -20.44 11.64 11.03
N TRP A 39 -20.73 12.81 10.48
CA TRP A 39 -20.44 13.07 9.05
C TRP A 39 -18.95 13.30 8.79
N VAL A 40 -18.21 13.91 9.73
CA VAL A 40 -16.76 14.10 9.63
C VAL A 40 -16.03 12.77 9.76
N GLU A 41 -16.51 11.88 10.62
CA GLU A 41 -15.96 10.53 10.77
C GLU A 41 -16.21 9.66 9.55
N ALA A 42 -17.41 9.72 8.95
CA ALA A 42 -17.69 9.06 7.67
C ALA A 42 -16.81 9.60 6.54
N LEU A 43 -16.59 10.93 6.48
CA LEU A 43 -15.72 11.57 5.49
C LEU A 43 -14.25 11.12 5.67
N ARG A 44 -13.73 11.15 6.90
CA ARG A 44 -12.36 10.68 7.21
C ARG A 44 -12.19 9.19 6.92
N ALA A 45 -13.21 8.38 7.20
CA ALA A 45 -13.21 6.96 6.88
C ALA A 45 -13.24 6.71 5.36
N SER A 46 -13.90 7.57 4.57
CA SER A 46 -13.98 7.44 3.11
C SER A 46 -12.76 8.00 2.37
N VAL A 47 -12.02 8.96 2.94
CA VAL A 47 -10.82 9.54 2.29
C VAL A 47 -9.78 8.46 1.94
N ARG A 48 -9.59 7.45 2.80
CA ARG A 48 -8.64 6.36 2.57
C ARG A 48 -8.96 5.51 1.31
N PRO A 49 -10.18 4.97 1.14
CA PRO A 49 -10.55 4.28 -0.10
C PRO A 49 -10.65 5.22 -1.30
N ILE A 50 -11.15 6.45 -1.15
CA ILE A 50 -11.29 7.40 -2.26
C ILE A 50 -9.93 7.72 -2.89
N LEU A 51 -8.91 8.03 -2.08
CA LEU A 51 -7.57 8.31 -2.60
C LEU A 51 -7.01 7.09 -3.33
N THR A 52 -7.18 5.89 -2.77
CA THR A 52 -6.69 4.65 -3.38
C THR A 52 -7.29 4.43 -4.77
N TYR A 53 -8.61 4.58 -4.91
CA TYR A 53 -9.29 4.43 -6.21
C TYR A 53 -8.96 5.57 -7.17
N ALA A 54 -8.85 6.81 -6.69
CA ALA A 54 -8.52 7.97 -7.53
C ALA A 54 -7.10 7.86 -8.10
N PHE A 55 -6.11 7.50 -7.28
CA PHE A 55 -4.74 7.27 -7.75
C PHE A 55 -4.66 6.08 -8.71
N PHE A 56 -5.39 5.00 -8.45
CA PHE A 56 -5.43 3.86 -9.36
C PHE A 56 -6.09 4.20 -10.70
N ALA A 57 -7.19 4.97 -10.67
CA ALA A 57 -7.86 5.44 -11.88
C ALA A 57 -6.96 6.37 -12.70
N LEU A 58 -6.31 7.35 -12.06
CA LEU A 58 -5.34 8.22 -12.70
C LEU A 58 -4.19 7.43 -13.32
N PHE A 59 -3.63 6.47 -12.57
CA PHE A 59 -2.59 5.57 -13.06
C PHE A 59 -3.03 4.79 -14.30
N ALA A 60 -4.23 4.20 -14.25
CA ALA A 60 -4.79 3.47 -15.39
C ALA A 60 -4.99 4.38 -16.61
N THR A 61 -5.52 5.60 -16.41
CA THR A 61 -5.71 6.57 -17.50
C THR A 61 -4.37 6.97 -18.15
N VAL A 62 -3.33 7.22 -17.36
CA VAL A 62 -1.98 7.53 -17.88
C VAL A 62 -1.44 6.36 -18.68
N LYS A 63 -1.54 5.13 -18.18
CA LYS A 63 -1.05 3.93 -18.86
C LYS A 63 -1.82 3.61 -20.14
N ILE A 64 -3.14 3.79 -20.14
CA ILE A 64 -3.98 3.69 -21.35
C ILE A 64 -3.56 4.75 -22.36
N SER A 65 -3.35 5.99 -21.93
CA SER A 65 -2.93 7.07 -22.83
C SER A 65 -1.55 6.77 -23.46
N ALA A 66 -0.61 6.24 -22.68
CA ALA A 66 0.69 5.80 -23.19
C ALA A 66 0.56 4.66 -24.20
N LEU A 67 -0.33 3.70 -23.95
CA LEU A 67 -0.60 2.60 -24.88
C LEU A 67 -1.17 3.09 -26.20
N LEU A 68 -2.15 3.98 -26.15
CA LEU A 68 -2.72 4.57 -27.37
C LEU A 68 -1.67 5.32 -28.17
N ASN A 69 -0.80 6.11 -27.52
CA ASN A 69 0.29 6.80 -28.22
C ASN A 69 1.27 5.85 -28.91
N LEU A 70 1.62 4.73 -28.27
CA LEU A 70 2.50 3.72 -28.88
C LEU A 70 1.83 2.99 -30.05
N LEU A 71 0.55 2.66 -29.92
CA LEU A 71 -0.22 2.08 -31.02
C LEU A 71 -0.36 3.05 -32.20
N ASP A 72 -0.60 4.33 -31.93
CA ASP A 72 -0.68 5.39 -32.95
C ASP A 72 0.66 5.61 -33.66
N SER A 73 1.78 5.33 -33.00
CA SER A 73 3.12 5.34 -33.61
C SER A 73 3.39 4.14 -34.53
N GLY A 74 2.43 3.22 -34.66
CA GLY A 74 2.55 2.01 -35.48
C GLY A 74 3.25 0.85 -34.79
N ALA A 75 3.52 0.96 -33.48
CA ALA A 75 4.14 -0.12 -32.73
C ALA A 75 3.16 -1.30 -32.55
N PRO A 76 3.62 -2.56 -32.67
CA PRO A 76 2.80 -3.71 -32.34
C PRO A 76 2.29 -3.65 -30.90
N ILE A 77 1.06 -4.12 -30.67
CA ILE A 77 0.45 -4.10 -29.33
C ILE A 77 1.24 -4.91 -28.30
N THR A 78 1.84 -6.02 -28.72
CA THR A 78 2.69 -6.86 -27.86
C THR A 78 3.91 -6.10 -27.37
N ASP A 79 4.60 -5.40 -28.26
CA ASP A 79 5.82 -4.66 -27.93
C ASP A 79 5.50 -3.44 -27.06
N SER A 80 4.37 -2.78 -27.37
CA SER A 80 3.86 -1.64 -26.59
C SER A 80 3.50 -2.04 -25.16
N LEU A 81 2.87 -3.21 -24.97
CA LEU A 81 2.55 -3.72 -23.64
C LEU A 81 3.80 -4.04 -22.82
N ILE A 82 4.80 -4.67 -23.45
CA ILE A 82 6.08 -4.97 -22.80
C ILE A 82 6.79 -3.67 -22.40
N ALA A 83 6.78 -2.66 -23.28
CA ALA A 83 7.42 -1.36 -23.03
C ALA A 83 6.74 -0.58 -21.88
N ILE A 84 5.41 -0.60 -21.81
CA ILE A 84 4.65 0.16 -20.79
C ILE A 84 4.64 -0.55 -19.44
N TRP A 85 4.79 -1.88 -19.43
CA TRP A 85 4.85 -2.74 -18.24
C TRP A 85 6.29 -2.92 -17.73
N ASP A 86 7.00 -1.80 -17.61
CA ASP A 86 8.37 -1.75 -17.11
C ASP A 86 8.51 -2.09 -15.62
N ILE A 87 9.75 -2.23 -15.17
CA ILE A 87 10.10 -2.59 -13.78
C ILE A 87 9.57 -1.56 -12.78
N GLU A 88 9.63 -0.28 -13.13
CA GLU A 88 9.14 0.80 -12.26
C GLU A 88 7.62 0.70 -12.06
N THR A 89 6.88 0.41 -13.13
CA THR A 89 5.43 0.19 -13.12
C THR A 89 5.06 -1.06 -12.32
N GLN A 90 5.81 -2.13 -12.49
CA GLN A 90 5.64 -3.36 -11.71
C GLN A 90 5.88 -3.12 -10.22
N ALA A 91 6.93 -2.36 -9.86
CA ALA A 91 7.24 -2.01 -8.48
C ALA A 91 6.13 -1.14 -7.85
N LEU A 92 5.66 -0.12 -8.58
CA LEU A 92 4.53 0.71 -8.13
C LEU A 92 3.25 -0.10 -7.96
N PHE A 93 2.93 -0.97 -8.92
CA PHE A 93 1.77 -1.85 -8.83
C PHE A 93 1.88 -2.80 -7.63
N ALA A 94 3.04 -3.41 -7.42
CA ALA A 94 3.31 -4.28 -6.27
C ALA A 94 3.18 -3.53 -4.94
N ALA A 95 3.65 -2.27 -4.87
CA ALA A 95 3.51 -1.44 -3.68
C ALA A 95 2.03 -1.12 -3.37
N VAL A 96 1.24 -0.77 -4.39
CA VAL A 96 -0.20 -0.50 -4.23
C VAL A 96 -0.95 -1.76 -3.79
N MET A 97 -0.66 -2.91 -4.42
CA MET A 97 -1.27 -4.19 -4.04
C MET A 97 -0.87 -4.59 -2.63
N SER A 98 0.39 -4.43 -2.26
CA SER A 98 0.89 -4.69 -0.89
C SER A 98 0.23 -3.77 0.13
N PHE A 99 -0.02 -2.51 -0.20
CA PHE A 99 -0.77 -1.60 0.66
C PHE A 99 -2.22 -2.08 0.84
N TRP A 100 -2.93 -2.41 -0.25
CA TRP A 100 -4.34 -2.81 -0.19
C TRP A 100 -4.55 -4.15 0.54
N PHE A 101 -3.77 -5.16 0.18
CA PHE A 101 -3.87 -6.49 0.79
C PHE A 101 -3.16 -6.58 2.14
N GLY A 102 -2.06 -5.85 2.34
CA GLY A 102 -1.33 -5.82 3.61
C GLY A 102 -2.15 -5.20 4.74
N GLN A 103 -2.83 -4.07 4.47
CA GLN A 103 -3.76 -3.47 5.44
C GLN A 103 -4.90 -4.43 5.81
N ARG A 104 -5.44 -5.18 4.84
CA ARG A 104 -6.53 -6.15 5.07
C ARG A 104 -6.04 -7.39 5.84
N ALA A 105 -4.87 -7.92 5.53
CA ALA A 105 -4.27 -9.05 6.23
C ALA A 105 -4.02 -8.71 7.72
N LEU A 106 -3.40 -7.55 7.98
CA LEU A 106 -3.16 -7.05 9.34
C LEU A 106 -4.47 -6.82 10.12
N SER A 107 -5.53 -6.33 9.45
CA SER A 107 -6.83 -6.13 10.10
C SER A 107 -7.46 -7.44 10.60
N LYS A 108 -7.26 -8.56 9.88
CA LYS A 108 -7.81 -9.88 10.23
C LYS A 108 -7.05 -10.51 11.39
N PHE A 109 -5.72 -10.35 11.45
CA PHE A 109 -4.92 -10.79 12.59
C PHE A 109 -5.30 -10.07 13.88
N ARG A 110 -5.53 -8.75 13.82
CA ARG A 110 -5.94 -7.96 14.99
C ARG A 110 -7.35 -8.28 15.51
N SER A 111 -8.21 -8.91 14.71
CA SER A 111 -9.56 -9.32 15.14
C SER A 111 -9.59 -10.71 15.78
N ASN A 112 -8.55 -11.52 15.58
CA ASN A 112 -8.45 -12.91 16.06
C ASN A 112 -7.46 -13.07 17.24
N SER A 113 -6.92 -11.96 17.75
CA SER A 113 -6.08 -11.84 18.95
C SER A 113 -6.80 -10.99 19.98
#